data_AF-A0A970R9Q1-F1
#
_entry.id   AF-A0A970R9Q1-F1
#
_cell.length_a   1.000
_cell.length_b   1.000
_cell.length_c   1.000
_cell.angle_alpha   90.00
_cell.angle_beta   90.00
_cell.angle_gamma   90.00
#
_symmetry.space_group_name_H-M   'P 1'
#
loop_
_entity.id
_entity.type
_entity.pdbx_description
1 polymer ?
#
loop_
_entity_poly.entity_id
_entity_poly.type
_entity_poly.pdbx_seq_one_letter_code
_entity_poly.pdbx_strand_id
1 'polypeptide(L)'
;MNFNNRNFCLQRLQRLLPVWFMVVALLISSTPLKADEYYWVGGNGVWSDINHWATSSGGSVLHIQAPTAVDNVHFDADSFPSGGAIVVINQKNAVCRDMLWQNVQHMPVLDGTDTTSLRIYGSLQLAPGMSMLYSGIIYMEATSPGKTIKTAAHQLNCDVVMQGNGGGWELEDDYHSIGNVSLLRGSFKQIISSLILIISNHQPPNCARFFWAHPR
;
A
#
# COMPACT_ATOMS: atom_id res chain seq x y z
N MET A 1 14.26 46.96 -60.27
CA MET A 1 14.89 45.75 -59.71
C MET A 1 14.41 45.60 -58.28
N ASN A 2 13.57 44.59 -58.09
CA ASN A 2 12.87 44.21 -56.86
C ASN A 2 13.79 43.27 -56.04
N PHE A 3 13.41 42.94 -54.80
CA PHE A 3 14.13 42.10 -53.81
C PHE A 3 15.00 42.86 -52.80
N ASN A 4 14.43 43.24 -51.65
CA ASN A 4 15.18 43.16 -50.36
C ASN A 4 14.34 43.32 -49.07
N ASN A 5 13.08 43.77 -49.12
CA ASN A 5 12.32 43.99 -47.87
C ASN A 5 11.49 42.80 -47.32
N ARG A 6 11.42 41.67 -48.04
CA ARG A 6 10.66 40.48 -47.55
C ARG A 6 11.46 39.54 -46.65
N ASN A 7 12.79 39.63 -46.67
CA ASN A 7 13.65 38.68 -45.93
C ASN A 7 13.88 39.08 -44.46
N PHE A 8 13.74 40.37 -44.11
CA PHE A 8 13.98 40.84 -42.74
C PHE A 8 12.83 40.52 -41.77
N CYS A 9 11.59 40.46 -42.27
CA CYS A 9 10.41 40.15 -41.45
C CYS A 9 10.31 38.66 -41.10
N LEU A 10 10.72 37.78 -42.03
CA LEU A 10 10.70 36.33 -41.86
C LEU A 10 11.81 35.81 -40.92
N GLN A 11 12.95 36.51 -40.82
CA GLN A 11 14.04 36.14 -39.91
C GLN A 11 13.75 36.42 -38.42
N ARG A 12 12.85 37.36 -38.11
CA ARG A 12 12.44 37.66 -36.72
C ARG A 12 11.40 36.69 -36.18
N LEU A 13 10.52 36.14 -37.03
CA LEU A 13 9.52 35.15 -36.61
C LEU A 13 10.11 33.76 -36.34
N GLN A 14 11.23 33.40 -36.98
CA GLN A 14 11.88 32.09 -36.81
C GLN A 14 12.67 31.93 -35.50
N ARG A 15 12.96 33.03 -34.78
CA ARG A 15 13.71 32.99 -33.51
C ARG A 15 12.85 32.84 -32.25
N LEU A 16 11.52 32.99 -32.37
CA LEU A 16 10.57 32.89 -31.24
C LEU A 16 9.87 31.51 -31.16
N LEU A 17 9.86 30.76 -32.26
CA LEU A 17 9.29 29.42 -32.35
C LEU A 17 9.94 28.35 -31.44
N PRO A 18 11.27 28.31 -31.20
CA PRO A 18 11.88 27.24 -30.40
C PRO A 18 11.72 27.47 -28.89
N VAL A 19 11.64 28.73 -28.42
CA VAL A 19 11.49 29.04 -27.00
C VAL A 19 10.07 28.71 -26.52
N TRP A 20 9.05 29.02 -27.33
CA TRP A 20 7.67 28.66 -27.00
C TRP A 20 7.46 27.14 -27.04
N PHE A 21 8.07 26.42 -27.99
CA PHE A 21 8.07 24.96 -28.01
C PHE A 21 8.78 24.33 -26.81
N MET A 22 9.90 24.89 -26.35
CA MET A 22 10.57 24.41 -25.13
C MET A 22 9.79 24.71 -23.85
N VAL A 23 9.16 25.88 -23.73
CA VAL A 23 8.33 26.25 -22.57
C VAL A 23 7.06 25.40 -22.54
N VAL A 24 6.44 25.13 -23.70
CA VAL A 24 5.27 24.24 -23.81
C VAL A 24 5.65 22.78 -23.57
N ALA A 25 6.82 22.31 -24.01
CA ALA A 25 7.32 20.98 -23.70
C ALA A 25 7.61 20.79 -22.19
N LEU A 26 8.11 21.82 -21.50
CA LEU A 26 8.30 21.81 -20.06
C LEU A 26 6.98 21.88 -19.27
N LEU A 27 5.94 22.50 -19.84
CA LEU A 27 4.60 22.59 -19.25
C LEU A 27 3.73 21.34 -19.49
N ILE A 28 4.13 20.44 -20.40
CA ILE A 28 3.39 19.21 -20.75
C ILE A 28 4.06 17.94 -20.19
N SER A 29 5.30 18.01 -19.69
CA SER A 29 5.96 16.87 -19.02
C SER A 29 5.45 16.69 -17.58
N SER A 30 4.18 16.34 -17.42
CA SER A 30 3.70 15.76 -16.16
C SER A 30 4.26 14.34 -16.07
N THR A 31 5.37 14.16 -15.36
CA THR A 31 5.76 12.82 -14.92
C THR A 31 4.62 12.30 -14.06
N PRO A 32 3.99 11.15 -14.39
CA PRO A 32 2.99 10.58 -13.49
C PRO A 32 3.66 10.38 -12.13
N LEU A 33 2.98 10.80 -11.06
CA LEU A 33 3.39 10.45 -9.70
C LEU A 33 3.37 8.92 -9.61
N LYS A 34 4.53 8.31 -9.80
CA LYS A 34 4.74 6.89 -9.57
C LYS A 34 5.04 6.74 -8.08
N ALA A 35 4.45 5.73 -7.44
CA ALA A 35 4.91 5.31 -6.14
C ALA A 35 6.37 4.85 -6.25
N ASP A 36 7.17 5.21 -5.26
CA ASP A 36 8.48 4.60 -5.11
C ASP A 36 8.30 3.17 -4.59
N GLU A 37 9.23 2.31 -4.99
CA GLU A 37 9.24 0.90 -4.61
C GLU A 37 10.28 0.72 -3.49
N TYR A 38 9.84 0.24 -2.34
CA TYR A 38 10.64 -0.02 -1.16
C TYR A 38 10.74 -1.53 -0.97
N TYR A 39 11.94 -2.08 -1.15
CA TYR A 39 12.20 -3.50 -0.99
C TYR A 39 12.86 -3.76 0.35
N TRP A 40 12.29 -4.66 1.14
CA TRP A 40 12.94 -5.13 2.36
C TRP A 40 14.22 -5.89 2.00
N VAL A 41 15.34 -5.62 2.68
CA VAL A 41 16.61 -6.34 2.48
C VAL A 41 17.30 -6.64 3.82
N GLY A 42 18.24 -7.57 3.83
CA GLY A 42 19.08 -7.83 5.02
C GLY A 42 18.45 -8.74 6.09
N GLY A 43 17.25 -9.29 5.85
CA GLY A 43 16.65 -10.28 6.75
C GLY A 43 15.97 -9.68 7.98
N ASN A 44 16.44 -10.04 9.18
CA ASN A 44 15.83 -9.59 10.43
C ASN A 44 16.01 -8.08 10.65
N GLY A 45 14.96 -7.37 11.06
CA GLY A 45 15.06 -5.93 11.31
C GLY A 45 13.78 -5.28 11.84
N VAL A 46 13.82 -3.97 11.97
CA VAL A 46 12.68 -3.14 12.42
C VAL A 46 12.26 -2.19 11.31
N TRP A 47 10.95 -1.97 11.15
CA TRP A 47 10.38 -1.16 10.07
C TRP A 47 11.02 0.23 9.94
N SER A 48 11.36 0.87 11.06
CA SER A 48 11.93 2.22 11.06
C SER A 48 13.40 2.30 10.63
N ASP A 49 14.10 1.18 10.51
CA ASP A 49 15.51 1.18 10.12
C ASP A 49 15.65 1.30 8.59
N ILE A 50 16.16 2.45 8.16
CA ILE A 50 16.34 2.78 6.74
C ILE A 50 17.30 1.82 6.03
N ASN A 51 18.18 1.12 6.76
CA ASN A 51 19.12 0.17 6.17
C ASN A 51 18.45 -1.10 5.65
N HIS A 52 17.16 -1.30 5.94
CA HIS A 52 16.37 -2.41 5.42
C HIS A 52 15.54 -2.03 4.19
N TRP A 53 15.57 -0.78 3.72
CA TRP A 53 14.73 -0.32 2.62
C TRP A 53 15.54 0.01 1.36
N ALA A 54 15.63 -0.94 0.44
CA ALA A 54 16.31 -0.78 -0.84
C ALA A 54 15.40 -0.24 -1.95
N THR A 55 16.00 0.40 -2.95
CA THR A 55 15.30 0.91 -4.16
C THR A 55 15.01 -0.19 -5.19
N SER A 56 15.51 -1.41 -4.98
CA SER A 56 15.29 -2.58 -5.83
C SER A 56 15.42 -3.86 -5.02
N SER A 57 14.75 -4.94 -5.47
CA SER A 57 14.85 -6.27 -4.87
C SER A 57 16.32 -6.73 -4.75
N GLY A 58 16.70 -7.21 -3.55
CA GLY A 58 18.07 -7.62 -3.21
C GLY A 58 19.14 -6.52 -3.34
N GLY A 59 18.74 -5.27 -3.55
CA GLY A 59 19.63 -4.16 -3.86
C GLY A 59 20.39 -3.61 -2.66
N SER A 60 21.53 -2.96 -2.92
CA SER A 60 22.33 -2.26 -1.91
C SER A 60 22.14 -0.74 -1.90
N VAL A 61 21.40 -0.20 -2.87
CA VAL A 61 21.02 1.22 -2.89
C VAL A 61 19.80 1.39 -1.99
N LEU A 62 19.97 2.16 -0.93
CA LEU A 62 18.99 2.33 0.13
C LEU A 62 18.24 3.66 -0.01
N HIS A 63 16.99 3.65 0.41
CA HIS A 63 16.22 4.87 0.66
C HIS A 63 16.78 5.61 1.88
N ILE A 64 16.57 6.92 1.94
CA ILE A 64 17.05 7.78 3.04
C ILE A 64 16.03 7.92 4.18
N GLN A 65 14.87 7.28 4.05
CA GLN A 65 13.76 7.31 5.00
C GLN A 65 12.97 6.00 4.93
N ALA A 66 12.11 5.76 5.92
CA ALA A 66 11.13 4.69 5.87
C ALA A 66 10.01 5.00 4.85
N PRO A 67 9.25 3.99 4.38
CA PRO A 67 8.15 4.16 3.43
C PRO A 67 7.11 5.18 3.89
N THR A 68 6.49 5.87 2.93
CA THR A 68 5.37 6.79 3.15
C THR A 68 4.04 6.22 2.64
N ALA A 69 2.95 6.93 2.90
CA ALA A 69 1.59 6.56 2.47
C ALA A 69 1.40 6.41 0.95
N VAL A 70 2.34 6.91 0.14
CA VAL A 70 2.27 6.85 -1.33
C VAL A 70 3.22 5.82 -1.93
N ASP A 71 4.02 5.12 -1.10
CA ASP A 71 5.07 4.19 -1.55
C ASP A 71 4.63 2.74 -1.42
N ASN A 72 5.09 1.88 -2.33
CA ASN A 72 4.84 0.44 -2.23
C ASN A 72 5.95 -0.24 -1.43
N VAL A 73 5.58 -1.17 -0.57
CA VAL A 73 6.54 -2.02 0.14
C VAL A 73 6.48 -3.45 -0.39
N HIS A 74 7.65 -4.02 -0.59
CA HIS A 74 7.85 -5.36 -1.13
C HIS A 74 8.67 -6.20 -0.17
N PHE A 75 8.14 -7.37 0.15
CA PHE A 75 8.83 -8.45 0.81
C PHE A 75 8.84 -9.63 -0.18
N ASP A 76 10.03 -10.08 -0.56
CA ASP A 76 10.22 -11.06 -1.63
C ASP A 76 11.30 -12.10 -1.31
N ALA A 77 11.70 -12.87 -2.32
CA ALA A 77 12.70 -13.93 -2.19
C ALA A 77 14.06 -13.41 -1.73
N ASP A 78 14.45 -12.20 -2.12
CA ASP A 78 15.75 -11.60 -1.80
C ASP A 78 15.73 -10.80 -0.48
N SER A 79 14.55 -10.66 0.14
CA SER A 79 14.37 -9.98 1.42
C SER A 79 14.96 -10.73 2.61
N PHE A 80 15.00 -12.08 2.54
CA PHE A 80 15.33 -12.96 3.67
C PHE A 80 16.39 -14.00 3.29
N PRO A 81 17.69 -13.68 3.41
CA PRO A 81 18.78 -14.58 3.02
C PRO A 81 18.87 -15.89 3.85
N SER A 82 18.25 -15.91 5.04
CA SER A 82 18.25 -17.06 5.95
C SER A 82 16.94 -17.15 6.73
N GLY A 83 16.65 -18.34 7.28
CA GLY A 83 15.48 -18.57 8.12
C GLY A 83 15.53 -17.88 9.49
N GLY A 84 14.36 -17.73 10.10
CA GLY A 84 14.20 -17.11 11.43
C GLY A 84 14.19 -15.58 11.42
N ALA A 85 14.08 -14.95 10.26
CA ALA A 85 13.98 -13.50 10.17
C ALA A 85 12.67 -12.99 10.78
N ILE A 86 12.75 -11.90 11.55
CA ILE A 86 11.59 -11.19 12.08
C ILE A 86 11.63 -9.76 11.56
N VAL A 87 10.52 -9.31 10.98
CA VAL A 87 10.27 -7.91 10.61
C VAL A 87 9.37 -7.33 11.68
N VAL A 88 9.90 -6.42 12.49
CA VAL A 88 9.15 -5.80 13.59
C VAL A 88 8.60 -4.45 13.17
N ILE A 89 7.28 -4.32 13.14
CA ILE A 89 6.61 -3.02 13.08
C ILE A 89 6.78 -2.35 14.45
N ASN A 90 7.63 -1.33 14.52
CA ASN A 90 8.03 -0.66 15.76
C ASN A 90 7.55 0.80 15.85
N GLN A 91 6.60 1.19 15.00
CA GLN A 91 6.11 2.57 14.91
C GLN A 91 4.63 2.66 15.28
N LYS A 92 4.25 3.80 15.87
CA LYS A 92 2.83 4.13 16.09
C LYS A 92 2.05 4.27 14.78
N ASN A 93 2.72 4.63 13.69
CA ASN A 93 2.15 4.78 12.36
C ASN A 93 3.19 4.32 11.31
N ALA A 94 3.40 3.02 11.15
CA ALA A 94 4.06 2.50 9.96
C ALA A 94 3.09 2.64 8.79
N VAL A 95 3.54 3.20 7.66
CA VAL A 95 2.66 3.53 6.54
C VAL A 95 3.19 2.98 5.23
N CYS A 96 2.28 2.58 4.34
CA CYS A 96 2.59 2.26 2.95
C CYS A 96 1.34 2.45 2.09
N ARG A 97 1.51 2.59 0.78
CA ARG A 97 0.42 2.49 -0.18
C ARG A 97 0.00 1.04 -0.32
N ASP A 98 0.80 0.22 -1.00
CA ASP A 98 0.56 -1.21 -1.16
C ASP A 98 1.59 -2.00 -0.33
N MET A 99 1.15 -3.07 0.32
CA MET A 99 2.03 -4.03 0.97
C MET A 99 1.97 -5.38 0.25
N LEU A 100 3.10 -5.78 -0.32
CA LEU A 100 3.20 -6.94 -1.20
C LEU A 100 4.21 -7.94 -0.64
N TRP A 101 3.73 -9.10 -0.21
CA TRP A 101 4.55 -10.27 0.08
C TRP A 101 4.45 -11.24 -1.09
N GLN A 102 5.55 -11.47 -1.82
CA GLN A 102 5.55 -12.25 -3.06
C GLN A 102 6.77 -13.17 -3.14
N ASN A 103 6.56 -14.47 -3.38
CA ASN A 103 7.64 -15.46 -3.50
C ASN A 103 8.61 -15.49 -2.31
N VAL A 104 8.14 -15.12 -1.12
CA VAL A 104 8.92 -15.07 0.10
C VAL A 104 9.40 -16.46 0.49
N GLN A 105 10.67 -16.54 0.89
CA GLN A 105 11.33 -17.78 1.30
C GLN A 105 11.66 -17.76 2.80
N HIS A 106 11.99 -18.92 3.35
CA HIS A 106 12.54 -19.07 4.70
C HIS A 106 11.60 -18.70 5.87
N MET A 107 10.28 -18.61 5.63
CA MET A 107 9.25 -18.40 6.65
C MET A 107 9.53 -17.25 7.62
N PRO A 108 9.77 -16.01 7.13
CA PRO A 108 9.93 -14.85 8.00
C PRO A 108 8.65 -14.57 8.78
N VAL A 109 8.82 -13.87 9.91
CA VAL A 109 7.73 -13.44 10.77
C VAL A 109 7.50 -11.94 10.59
N LEU A 110 6.26 -11.53 10.33
CA LEU A 110 5.84 -10.15 10.55
C LEU A 110 5.29 -10.02 11.97
N ASP A 111 5.91 -9.17 12.78
CA ASP A 111 5.63 -9.00 14.21
C ASP A 111 5.46 -7.51 14.56
N GLY A 112 4.92 -7.24 15.76
CA GLY A 112 4.69 -5.91 16.31
C GLY A 112 3.65 -5.97 17.42
N THR A 113 3.74 -5.01 18.35
CA THR A 113 2.91 -4.99 19.57
C THR A 113 1.59 -4.25 19.37
N ASP A 114 0.63 -4.46 20.28
CA ASP A 114 -0.65 -3.73 20.37
C ASP A 114 -0.55 -2.19 20.42
N THR A 115 0.62 -1.65 20.78
CA THR A 115 0.90 -0.21 20.76
C THR A 115 1.28 0.36 19.39
N THR A 116 1.38 -0.48 18.37
CA THR A 116 1.81 -0.12 17.01
C THR A 116 0.67 -0.17 16.01
N SER A 117 0.80 0.57 14.91
CA SER A 117 -0.17 0.50 13.83
C SER A 117 0.49 0.46 12.46
N LEU A 118 -0.11 -0.33 11.56
CA LEU A 118 0.25 -0.46 10.16
C LEU A 118 -0.89 0.12 9.33
N ARG A 119 -0.61 1.19 8.59
CA ARG A 119 -1.62 1.93 7.82
C ARG A 119 -1.36 1.75 6.33
N ILE A 120 -2.34 1.20 5.63
CA ILE A 120 -2.23 0.77 4.24
C ILE A 120 -3.23 1.58 3.42
N TYR A 121 -2.71 2.42 2.53
CA TYR A 121 -3.52 3.33 1.69
C TYR A 121 -3.96 2.70 0.36
N GLY A 122 -3.63 1.43 0.16
CA GLY A 122 -3.90 0.65 -1.05
C GLY A 122 -4.24 -0.79 -0.68
N SER A 123 -3.58 -1.75 -1.33
CA SER A 123 -3.84 -3.18 -1.18
C SER A 123 -2.89 -3.85 -0.19
N LEU A 124 -3.39 -4.91 0.45
CA LEU A 124 -2.60 -5.82 1.27
C LEU A 124 -2.58 -7.20 0.62
N GLN A 125 -1.39 -7.69 0.29
CA GLN A 125 -1.17 -9.04 -0.22
C GLN A 125 -0.15 -9.76 0.66
N LEU A 126 -0.62 -10.73 1.45
CA LEU A 126 0.25 -11.65 2.19
C LEU A 126 0.65 -12.85 1.32
N ALA A 127 1.73 -13.53 1.71
CA ALA A 127 2.20 -14.76 1.10
C ALA A 127 1.96 -15.96 2.05
N PRO A 128 1.72 -17.18 1.54
CA PRO A 128 1.67 -18.37 2.40
C PRO A 128 3.03 -18.69 3.03
N GLY A 129 4.14 -18.25 2.42
CA GLY A 129 5.52 -18.50 2.86
C GLY A 129 6.03 -17.57 3.97
N MET A 130 5.16 -16.99 4.78
CA MET A 130 5.50 -16.15 5.94
C MET A 130 4.64 -16.53 7.16
N SER A 131 4.98 -16.02 8.33
CA SER A 131 4.14 -16.11 9.54
C SER A 131 3.63 -14.72 9.93
N MET A 132 2.34 -14.62 10.22
CA MET A 132 1.70 -13.37 10.61
C MET A 132 1.43 -13.36 12.12
N LEU A 133 2.31 -12.74 12.91
CA LEU A 133 2.20 -12.65 14.38
C LEU A 133 1.91 -11.23 14.89
N TYR A 134 1.79 -10.26 13.99
CA TYR A 134 1.50 -8.87 14.32
C TYR A 134 0.22 -8.73 15.16
N SER A 135 0.38 -8.08 16.32
CA SER A 135 -0.68 -7.87 17.33
C SER A 135 -1.14 -6.40 17.46
N GLY A 136 -0.60 -5.51 16.62
CA GLY A 136 -1.03 -4.12 16.54
C GLY A 136 -2.37 -3.94 15.84
N ILE A 137 -2.62 -2.75 15.29
CA ILE A 137 -3.82 -2.47 14.48
C ILE A 137 -3.41 -2.32 13.02
N ILE A 138 -4.18 -2.91 12.10
CA ILE A 138 -4.08 -2.64 10.66
C ILE A 138 -5.18 -1.67 10.27
N TYR A 139 -4.80 -0.50 9.79
CA TYR A 139 -5.71 0.48 9.21
C TYR A 139 -5.69 0.38 7.69
N MET A 140 -6.84 0.11 7.10
CA MET A 140 -7.03 0.19 5.65
C MET A 140 -7.64 1.57 5.33
N GLU A 141 -6.89 2.43 4.63
CA GLU A 141 -7.18 3.87 4.52
C GLU A 141 -7.27 4.39 3.07
N ALA A 142 -7.30 3.50 2.09
CA ALA A 142 -7.53 3.83 0.70
C ALA A 142 -8.73 4.77 0.48
N THR A 143 -8.57 5.77 -0.38
CA THR A 143 -9.63 6.73 -0.75
C THR A 143 -10.19 6.49 -2.15
N SER A 144 -9.90 5.32 -2.73
CA SER A 144 -10.39 4.89 -4.04
C SER A 144 -10.86 3.43 -3.96
N PRO A 145 -11.84 3.03 -4.79
CA PRO A 145 -12.27 1.63 -4.86
C PRO A 145 -11.25 0.75 -5.59
N GLY A 146 -11.47 -0.57 -5.52
CA GLY A 146 -10.67 -1.57 -6.24
C GLY A 146 -9.36 -1.93 -5.55
N LYS A 147 -9.24 -1.68 -4.25
CA LYS A 147 -8.14 -2.24 -3.44
C LYS A 147 -8.47 -3.65 -3.02
N THR A 148 -7.45 -4.42 -2.70
CA THR A 148 -7.61 -5.83 -2.38
C THR A 148 -6.98 -6.16 -1.03
N ILE A 149 -7.55 -7.16 -0.38
CA ILE A 149 -7.01 -7.75 0.84
C ILE A 149 -6.93 -9.25 0.58
N LYS A 150 -5.70 -9.77 0.63
CA LYS A 150 -5.39 -11.19 0.52
C LYS A 150 -4.57 -11.62 1.73
N THR A 151 -5.14 -12.52 2.51
CA THR A 151 -4.55 -12.99 3.78
C THR A 151 -3.71 -14.25 3.63
N ALA A 152 -3.74 -14.91 2.48
CA ALA A 152 -3.04 -16.15 2.18
C ALA A 152 -3.27 -17.25 3.23
N ALA A 153 -4.52 -17.38 3.70
CA ALA A 153 -4.97 -18.31 4.74
C ALA A 153 -4.39 -18.07 6.14
N HIS A 154 -3.77 -16.92 6.40
CA HIS A 154 -3.32 -16.53 7.73
C HIS A 154 -4.50 -16.11 8.61
N GLN A 155 -4.48 -16.53 9.87
CA GLN A 155 -5.34 -15.98 10.91
C GLN A 155 -4.72 -14.67 11.43
N LEU A 156 -5.45 -13.57 11.32
CA LEU A 156 -4.99 -12.28 11.82
C LEU A 156 -5.28 -12.15 13.32
N ASN A 157 -4.21 -11.92 14.10
CA ASN A 157 -4.27 -11.72 15.55
C ASN A 157 -4.36 -10.23 15.93
N CYS A 158 -4.82 -9.40 15.01
CA CYS A 158 -4.88 -7.95 15.12
C CYS A 158 -6.26 -7.43 14.76
N ASP A 159 -6.58 -6.23 15.24
CA ASP A 159 -7.76 -5.51 14.78
C ASP A 159 -7.51 -4.95 13.37
N VAL A 160 -8.52 -5.05 12.51
CA VAL A 160 -8.50 -4.49 11.15
C VAL A 160 -9.60 -3.45 11.02
N VAL A 161 -9.20 -2.21 10.73
CA VAL A 161 -10.10 -1.05 10.65
C VAL A 161 -10.04 -0.44 9.25
N MET A 162 -11.14 -0.53 8.51
CA MET A 162 -11.33 0.09 7.21
C MET A 162 -11.98 1.47 7.37
N GLN A 163 -11.27 2.55 7.03
CA GLN A 163 -11.72 3.92 7.33
C GLN A 163 -11.39 4.99 6.27
N GLY A 164 -11.07 4.58 5.05
CA GLY A 164 -10.84 5.50 3.93
C GLY A 164 -12.14 5.99 3.27
N ASN A 165 -12.34 7.31 3.20
CA ASN A 165 -13.50 7.89 2.52
C ASN A 165 -13.39 7.68 1.00
N GLY A 166 -14.40 7.05 0.38
CA GLY A 166 -14.33 6.62 -1.03
C GLY A 166 -13.50 5.35 -1.26
N GLY A 167 -12.96 4.75 -0.19
CA GLY A 167 -12.25 3.48 -0.24
C GLY A 167 -13.15 2.31 -0.61
N GLY A 168 -12.59 1.32 -1.28
CA GLY A 168 -13.26 0.06 -1.54
C GLY A 168 -12.27 -1.09 -1.54
N TRP A 169 -12.49 -2.06 -0.65
CA TRP A 169 -11.66 -3.26 -0.52
C TRP A 169 -12.42 -4.51 -0.94
N GLU A 170 -11.76 -5.34 -1.72
CA GLU A 170 -12.24 -6.65 -2.13
C GLU A 170 -11.39 -7.75 -1.47
N LEU A 171 -12.04 -8.68 -0.76
CA LEU A 171 -11.37 -9.89 -0.26
C LEU A 171 -11.13 -10.88 -1.40
N GLU A 172 -9.87 -11.25 -1.58
CA GLU A 172 -9.44 -12.25 -2.56
C GLU A 172 -9.46 -13.69 -2.03
N ASP A 173 -9.47 -13.87 -0.71
CA ASP A 173 -9.51 -15.17 -0.04
C ASP A 173 -10.39 -15.19 1.21
N ASP A 174 -10.53 -16.36 1.82
CA ASP A 174 -11.20 -16.55 3.10
C ASP A 174 -10.46 -15.76 4.19
N TYR A 175 -11.19 -14.87 4.85
CA TYR A 175 -10.64 -14.00 5.88
C TYR A 175 -10.88 -14.60 7.27
N HIS A 176 -9.80 -14.86 8.00
CA HIS A 176 -9.83 -15.37 9.37
C HIS A 176 -9.15 -14.38 10.33
N SER A 177 -9.85 -13.96 11.39
CA SER A 177 -9.32 -13.04 12.40
C SER A 177 -9.78 -13.41 13.79
N ILE A 178 -8.91 -13.22 14.78
CA ILE A 178 -9.26 -13.22 16.21
C ILE A 178 -9.57 -11.79 16.69
N GLY A 179 -8.93 -10.79 16.07
CA GLY A 179 -9.22 -9.38 16.32
C GLY A 179 -10.51 -8.91 15.66
N ASN A 180 -10.97 -7.74 16.08
CA ASN A 180 -12.17 -7.10 15.54
C ASN A 180 -11.94 -6.61 14.11
N VAL A 181 -12.97 -6.76 13.28
CA VAL A 181 -13.00 -6.17 11.94
C VAL A 181 -14.06 -5.08 11.92
N SER A 182 -13.65 -3.85 11.61
CA SER A 182 -14.54 -2.69 11.59
C SER A 182 -14.48 -1.98 10.23
N LEU A 183 -15.64 -1.74 9.62
CA LEU A 183 -15.79 -0.84 8.49
C LEU A 183 -16.40 0.48 8.97
N LEU A 184 -15.57 1.51 9.10
CA LEU A 184 -15.99 2.85 9.53
C LEU A 184 -16.33 3.76 8.34
N ARG A 185 -15.56 3.65 7.25
CA ARG A 185 -15.75 4.41 6.00
C ARG A 185 -15.28 3.60 4.80
N GLY A 186 -15.96 3.77 3.67
CA GLY A 186 -15.67 3.08 2.42
C GLY A 186 -16.66 1.94 2.16
N SER A 187 -16.24 1.01 1.30
CA SER A 187 -17.01 -0.17 0.90
C SER A 187 -16.17 -1.43 1.05
N PHE A 188 -16.83 -2.54 1.32
CA PHE A 188 -16.19 -3.84 1.49
C PHE A 188 -16.96 -4.90 0.74
N LYS A 189 -16.27 -5.73 -0.04
CA LYS A 189 -16.87 -6.76 -0.88
C LYS A 189 -16.03 -8.04 -0.78
N GLN A 190 -16.70 -9.18 -0.89
CA GLN A 190 -16.04 -10.49 -0.99
C GLN A 190 -16.24 -11.05 -2.40
N ILE A 191 -15.21 -11.70 -2.97
CA ILE A 191 -15.25 -12.21 -4.35
C ILE A 191 -15.66 -13.71 -4.41
N ILE A 192 -15.75 -14.42 -3.29
CA ILE A 192 -16.04 -15.87 -3.27
C ILE A 192 -17.53 -16.23 -3.02
N SER A 193 -17.92 -17.42 -3.50
CA SER A 193 -19.30 -17.91 -3.63
C SER A 193 -19.90 -18.59 -2.38
N SER A 194 -19.16 -18.77 -1.28
CA SER A 194 -19.64 -19.50 -0.09
C SER A 194 -19.69 -18.58 1.13
N LEU A 195 -20.87 -18.02 1.37
CA LEU A 195 -21.15 -17.16 2.53
C LEU A 195 -21.30 -18.01 3.80
N ILE A 196 -20.32 -17.92 4.72
CA ILE A 196 -20.58 -18.07 6.16
C ILE A 196 -19.92 -16.86 6.85
N LEU A 197 -20.71 -15.81 7.07
CA LEU A 197 -20.31 -14.68 7.89
C LEU A 197 -20.63 -15.03 9.37
N ILE A 198 -19.72 -15.69 10.09
CA ILE A 198 -19.82 -15.77 11.56
C ILE A 198 -19.18 -14.50 12.10
N ILE A 199 -19.99 -13.46 12.30
CA ILE A 199 -19.61 -12.34 13.17
C ILE A 199 -19.71 -12.86 14.61
N SER A 200 -18.63 -13.40 15.18
CA SER A 200 -18.57 -13.60 16.63
C SER A 200 -18.29 -12.24 17.29
N ASN A 201 -19.36 -11.49 17.49
CA ASN A 201 -19.34 -10.28 18.29
C ASN A 201 -19.03 -10.67 19.75
N HIS A 202 -17.78 -10.55 20.20
CA HIS A 202 -17.53 -10.40 21.64
C HIS A 202 -17.73 -8.92 21.99
N GLN A 203 -19.00 -8.49 22.03
CA GLN A 203 -19.37 -7.15 22.47
C GLN A 203 -19.43 -7.13 24.00
N PRO A 204 -18.74 -6.21 24.71
CA PRO A 204 -19.18 -5.81 26.04
C PRO A 204 -20.56 -5.14 25.93
N PRO A 205 -21.42 -5.25 26.96
CA PRO A 205 -22.79 -4.76 26.88
C PRO A 205 -22.75 -3.23 26.76
N ASN A 206 -23.40 -2.69 25.71
CA ASN A 206 -23.97 -1.33 25.62
C ASN A 206 -23.55 -0.43 24.44
N CYS A 207 -23.21 -0.91 23.23
CA CYS A 207 -23.20 -0.02 22.04
C CYS A 207 -23.69 -0.69 20.73
N ALA A 208 -24.84 -0.21 20.23
CA ALA A 208 -25.42 -0.18 18.86
C ALA A 208 -25.29 -1.41 17.91
N ARG A 209 -26.39 -2.14 17.60
CA ARG A 209 -27.42 -1.96 16.54
C ARG A 209 -27.02 -2.44 15.12
N PHE A 210 -27.89 -3.22 14.46
CA PHE A 210 -28.43 -2.94 13.12
C PHE A 210 -29.82 -3.61 12.97
N PHE A 211 -30.84 -2.82 12.59
CA PHE A 211 -32.20 -3.28 12.27
C PHE A 211 -32.34 -3.43 10.77
N TRP A 212 -32.94 -4.53 10.32
CA TRP A 212 -33.37 -4.72 8.93
C TRP A 212 -34.77 -4.13 8.73
N ALA A 213 -34.96 -3.32 7.70
CA ALA A 213 -36.27 -3.01 7.15
C ALA A 213 -36.35 -3.62 5.74
N HIS A 214 -37.29 -4.53 5.51
CA HIS A 214 -37.61 -5.04 4.18
C HIS A 214 -38.74 -4.21 3.54
N PRO A 215 -38.65 -3.83 2.26
CA PRO A 215 -39.83 -3.59 1.44
C PRO A 215 -40.41 -4.93 0.95
N ARG A 216 -41.73 -4.92 0.75
CA ARG A 216 -42.61 -6.09 0.54
C ARG A 216 -42.30 -6.91 -0.71
#